data_AF-A0A235ELD7-F1
#
_entry.id   AF-A0A235ELD7-F1
#
_cell.length_a   1.000
_cell.length_b   1.000
_cell.length_c   1.000
_cell.angle_alpha   90.00
_cell.angle_beta   90.00
_cell.angle_gamma   90.00
#
_symmetry.space_group_name_H-M   'P 1'
#
loop_
_entity.id
_entity.type
_entity.pdbx_description
1 polymer ?
#
loop_
_entity_poly.entity_id
_entity_poly.type
_entity_poly.pdbx_seq_one_letter_code
_entity_poly.pdbx_strand_id
1 'polypeptide(L)'
;MHPLPSCPSCRQPMEAHRFTSNQGHVLELDICFACQGLWFDRHENLKLAPQSVVELFRLLHEHRTDQHQPLAERMACPRCNTSLAKGFDVVRSGRYMIYRCGRQHGRFSSFSSFMVEKGFVRHMTRPEIDDLAKRVGAIYCTSCGAPVDIRKDHACPYCRAAFSLIDPDAVVRAMEGYAKASSERTTHATPSVDIGDALVALERDRSRAERERQKRAFTSSSDAADSSFTGDLVAAGVALVWALVKD
;
A
#
# COMPACT_ATOMS: atom_id res chain seq x y z
N MET A 1 1.80 -15.86 24.81
CA MET A 1 2.56 -15.00 23.88
C MET A 1 2.65 -15.75 22.56
N HIS A 2 2.14 -15.18 21.47
CA HIS A 2 2.38 -15.75 20.15
C HIS A 2 3.86 -15.53 19.79
N PRO A 3 4.55 -16.49 19.15
CA PRO A 3 5.91 -16.28 18.71
C PRO A 3 5.97 -15.13 17.70
N LEU A 4 6.99 -14.28 17.83
CA LEU A 4 7.28 -13.21 16.89
C LEU A 4 7.39 -13.79 15.48
N PRO A 5 6.70 -13.24 14.46
CA PRO A 5 6.80 -13.74 13.12
C PRO A 5 8.20 -13.53 12.56
N SER A 6 8.66 -14.49 11.74
CA SER A 6 9.85 -14.30 10.92
C SER A 6 9.54 -13.37 9.74
N CYS A 7 10.51 -12.54 9.37
CA CYS A 7 10.39 -11.65 8.21
C CYS A 7 10.05 -12.45 6.95
N PRO A 8 8.98 -12.08 6.20
CA PRO A 8 8.60 -12.76 4.96
C PRO A 8 9.69 -12.80 3.89
N SER A 9 10.63 -11.85 3.95
CA SER A 9 11.77 -11.71 3.03
C SER A 9 13.01 -12.48 3.51
N CYS A 10 13.69 -12.01 4.57
CA CYS A 10 14.97 -12.57 5.02
C CYS A 10 14.86 -13.67 6.07
N ARG A 11 13.64 -14.00 6.55
CA ARG A 11 13.38 -14.99 7.62
C ARG A 11 14.01 -14.71 8.99
N GLN A 12 14.70 -13.59 9.16
CA GLN A 12 15.16 -13.13 10.48
C GLN A 12 13.96 -12.79 11.38
N PRO A 13 14.12 -12.89 12.72
CA PRO A 13 13.08 -12.46 13.66
C PRO A 13 12.74 -10.99 13.44
N MET A 14 11.46 -10.64 13.53
CA MET A 14 10.99 -9.26 13.50
C MET A 14 10.86 -8.70 14.92
N GLU A 15 11.08 -7.41 15.07
CA GLU A 15 10.91 -6.68 16.32
C GLU A 15 9.46 -6.22 16.46
N ALA A 16 8.83 -6.54 17.58
CA ALA A 16 7.47 -6.10 17.89
C ALA A 16 7.50 -4.71 18.53
N HIS A 17 6.84 -3.75 17.88
CA HIS A 17 6.66 -2.39 18.38
C HIS A 17 5.19 -2.13 18.68
N ARG A 18 4.95 -1.51 19.84
CA ARG A 18 3.60 -1.18 20.30
C ARG A 18 3.24 0.24 19.93
N PHE A 19 2.04 0.38 19.39
CA PHE A 19 1.43 1.62 18.96
C PHE A 19 0.00 1.69 19.52
N THR A 20 -0.61 2.85 19.38
CA THR A 20 -2.00 3.08 19.74
C THR A 20 -2.88 2.97 18.49
N SER A 21 -3.95 2.21 18.61
CA SER A 21 -4.98 2.12 17.56
C SER A 21 -5.94 3.32 17.59
N ASN A 22 -6.75 3.47 16.54
CA ASN A 22 -7.81 4.47 16.42
C ASN A 22 -8.85 4.37 17.55
N GLN A 23 -8.97 3.19 18.17
CA GLN A 23 -9.88 2.91 19.28
C GLN A 23 -9.19 3.01 20.66
N GLY A 24 -7.93 3.46 20.71
CA GLY A 24 -7.16 3.57 21.95
C GLY A 24 -6.57 2.25 22.47
N HIS A 25 -6.85 1.13 21.83
CA HIS A 25 -6.23 -0.17 22.16
C HIS A 25 -4.78 -0.24 21.68
N VAL A 26 -3.97 -1.06 22.36
CA VAL A 26 -2.62 -1.40 21.92
C VAL A 26 -2.68 -2.17 20.60
N LEU A 27 -1.91 -1.70 19.62
CA LEU A 27 -1.65 -2.34 18.35
C LEU A 27 -0.17 -2.71 18.30
N GLU A 28 0.14 -3.97 18.02
CA GLU A 28 1.52 -4.43 17.87
C GLU A 28 1.83 -4.55 16.38
N LEU A 29 2.98 -4.02 15.94
CA LEU A 29 3.46 -4.16 14.57
C LEU A 29 4.83 -4.82 14.58
N ASP A 30 5.02 -5.77 13.67
CA ASP A 30 6.29 -6.44 13.50
C ASP A 30 7.14 -5.71 12.44
N ILE A 31 8.37 -5.36 12.81
CA ILE A 31 9.29 -4.56 12.00
C ILE A 31 10.58 -5.34 11.76
N CYS A 32 11.04 -5.36 10.51
CA CYS A 32 12.34 -5.90 10.13
C CYS A 32 13.21 -4.76 9.61
N PHE A 33 14.18 -4.29 10.39
CA PHE A 33 15.08 -3.22 9.97
C PHE A 33 16.06 -3.66 8.87
N ALA A 34 16.52 -4.92 8.90
CA ALA A 34 17.41 -5.46 7.86
C ALA A 34 16.81 -5.39 6.44
N CYS A 35 15.53 -5.74 6.29
CA CYS A 35 14.79 -5.65 5.02
C CYS A 35 14.02 -4.33 4.86
N GLN A 36 14.08 -3.43 5.86
CA GLN A 36 13.22 -2.25 5.97
C GLN A 36 11.75 -2.56 5.66
N GLY A 37 11.23 -3.60 6.32
CA GLY A 37 9.92 -4.19 6.07
C GLY A 37 9.01 -4.18 7.29
N LEU A 38 7.71 -4.07 7.05
CA LEU A 38 6.63 -4.10 8.04
C LEU A 38 5.71 -5.27 7.73
N TRP A 39 5.35 -6.04 8.74
CA TRP A 39 4.22 -6.96 8.66
C TRP A 39 3.03 -6.35 9.38
N PHE A 40 1.90 -6.29 8.68
CA PHE A 40 0.62 -5.91 9.26
C PHE A 40 -0.27 -7.15 9.22
N ASP A 41 -0.74 -7.62 10.37
CA ASP A 41 -1.83 -8.61 10.40
C ASP A 41 -3.13 -7.99 9.87
N ARG A 42 -4.17 -8.82 9.77
CA ARG A 42 -5.42 -8.45 9.14
C ARG A 42 -6.02 -7.16 9.73
N HIS A 43 -6.16 -6.16 8.88
CA HIS A 43 -6.71 -4.82 9.16
C HIS A 43 -5.87 -3.92 10.07
N GLU A 44 -4.68 -4.31 10.51
CA GLU A 44 -3.87 -3.50 11.43
C GLU A 44 -3.43 -2.16 10.82
N ASN A 45 -3.13 -2.15 9.53
CA ASN A 45 -2.69 -0.94 8.83
C ASN A 45 -3.73 0.20 8.82
N LEU A 46 -5.01 -0.15 8.97
CA LEU A 46 -6.12 0.80 9.03
C LEU A 46 -6.41 1.25 10.46
N LYS A 47 -5.86 0.55 11.45
CA LYS A 47 -6.13 0.79 12.86
C LYS A 47 -5.16 1.76 13.50
N LEU A 48 -4.03 2.14 12.89
CA LEU A 48 -3.08 3.07 13.52
C LEU A 48 -3.71 4.45 13.80
N ALA A 49 -3.63 4.90 15.05
CA ALA A 49 -3.96 6.27 15.41
C ALA A 49 -3.05 7.26 14.67
N PRO A 50 -3.54 8.43 14.21
CA PRO A 50 -2.74 9.54 13.72
C PRO A 50 -1.43 9.80 14.48
N GLN A 51 -1.44 9.86 15.81
CA GLN A 51 -0.20 10.04 16.59
C GLN A 51 0.78 8.87 16.38
N SER A 52 0.28 7.63 16.37
CA SER A 52 1.11 6.44 16.11
C SER A 52 1.58 6.33 14.67
N VAL A 53 0.89 6.93 13.69
CA VAL A 53 1.41 7.06 12.33
C VAL A 53 2.66 7.95 12.30
N VAL A 54 2.63 9.07 13.05
CA VAL A 54 3.79 9.97 13.17
C VAL A 54 4.93 9.32 13.97
N GLU A 55 4.60 8.62 15.05
CA GLU A 55 5.57 7.85 15.85
C GLU A 55 6.27 6.78 15.00
N LEU A 56 5.48 5.97 14.27
CA LEU A 56 6.03 4.97 13.36
C LEU A 56 6.90 5.64 12.29
N PHE A 57 6.46 6.75 11.68
CA PHE A 57 7.28 7.48 10.72
C PHE A 57 8.66 7.88 11.29
N ARG A 58 8.72 8.41 12.51
CA ARG A 58 9.98 8.76 13.16
C ARG A 58 10.89 7.55 13.33
N LEU A 59 10.35 6.45 13.86
CA LEU A 59 11.08 5.19 14.01
C LEU A 59 11.66 4.71 12.67
N LEU A 60 10.85 4.67 11.62
CA LEU A 60 11.33 4.24 10.30
C LEU A 60 12.39 5.19 9.73
N HIS A 61 12.26 6.49 10.00
CA HIS A 61 13.20 7.51 9.54
C HIS A 61 14.54 7.44 10.28
N GLU A 62 14.57 7.09 11.55
CA GLU A 62 15.79 6.88 12.33
C GLU A 62 16.67 5.79 11.70
N HIS A 63 16.06 4.71 11.23
CA HIS A 63 16.72 3.59 10.57
C HIS A 63 16.95 3.77 9.05
N ARG A 64 16.77 4.99 8.50
CA ARG A 64 16.84 5.22 7.04
C ARG A 64 18.23 5.01 6.43
N THR A 65 19.28 5.16 7.24
CA THR A 65 20.68 5.03 6.82
C THR A 65 21.24 3.63 7.03
N ASP A 66 20.48 2.75 7.67
CA ASP A 66 20.88 1.37 7.90
C ASP A 66 21.00 0.61 6.59
N GLN A 67 21.81 -0.45 6.59
CA GLN A 67 21.96 -1.29 5.42
C GLN A 67 20.61 -1.94 5.06
N HIS A 68 20.07 -1.57 3.90
CA HIS A 68 18.85 -2.16 3.37
C HIS A 68 19.17 -3.40 2.54
N GLN A 69 18.88 -4.57 3.09
CA GLN A 69 18.98 -5.83 2.36
C GLN A 69 17.89 -5.92 1.28
N PRO A 70 18.24 -6.32 0.04
CA PRO A 70 17.25 -6.51 -1.00
C PRO A 70 16.16 -7.51 -0.61
N LEU A 71 14.93 -7.20 -1.00
CA LEU A 71 13.80 -8.07 -0.77
C LEU A 71 13.94 -9.37 -1.57
N ALA A 72 13.59 -10.49 -0.93
CA ALA A 72 13.56 -11.79 -1.59
C ALA A 72 12.55 -11.80 -2.74
N GLU A 73 12.89 -12.47 -3.85
CA GLU A 73 12.02 -12.61 -5.02
C GLU A 73 10.69 -13.29 -4.66
N ARG A 74 10.73 -14.25 -3.73
CA ARG A 74 9.57 -14.98 -3.24
C ARG A 74 9.48 -14.83 -1.73
N MET A 75 8.38 -14.27 -1.25
CA MET A 75 8.09 -14.12 0.17
C MET A 75 6.99 -15.08 0.60
N ALA A 76 7.06 -15.58 1.83
CA ALA A 76 6.01 -16.41 2.40
C ALA A 76 5.34 -15.74 3.59
N CYS A 77 4.03 -15.95 3.74
CA CYS A 77 3.27 -15.47 4.88
C CYS A 77 3.79 -16.09 6.18
N PRO A 78 4.07 -15.31 7.23
CA PRO A 78 4.56 -15.84 8.50
C PRO A 78 3.51 -16.64 9.27
N ARG A 79 2.22 -16.50 8.92
CA ARG A 79 1.10 -17.22 9.57
C ARG A 79 0.76 -18.56 8.89
N CYS A 80 0.85 -18.65 7.57
CA CYS A 80 0.43 -19.86 6.84
C CYS A 80 1.45 -20.42 5.85
N ASN A 81 2.64 -19.82 5.78
CA ASN A 81 3.76 -20.19 4.90
C ASN A 81 3.45 -20.26 3.39
N THR A 82 2.28 -19.76 2.96
CA THR A 82 1.93 -19.63 1.53
C THR A 82 2.62 -18.42 0.93
N SER A 83 2.96 -18.49 -0.36
CA SER A 83 3.55 -17.36 -1.09
C SER A 83 2.67 -16.10 -0.99
N LEU A 84 3.29 -14.96 -0.72
CA LEU A 84 2.62 -13.68 -0.79
C LEU A 84 2.44 -13.25 -2.24
N ALA A 85 1.28 -12.69 -2.56
CA ALA A 85 0.99 -12.11 -3.86
C ALA A 85 1.47 -10.66 -3.88
N LYS A 86 2.44 -10.36 -4.76
CA LYS A 86 2.87 -8.99 -5.03
C LYS A 86 1.79 -8.27 -5.84
N GLY A 87 1.49 -7.03 -5.45
CA GLY A 87 0.57 -6.15 -6.16
C GLY A 87 0.93 -4.68 -5.97
N PHE A 88 0.02 -3.83 -6.42
CA PHE A 88 0.14 -2.38 -6.27
C PHE A 88 -1.15 -1.80 -5.75
N ASP A 89 -1.01 -0.81 -4.89
CA ASP A 89 -2.10 0.06 -4.45
C ASP A 89 -1.81 1.47 -4.95
N VAL A 90 -2.82 2.34 -4.88
CA VAL A 90 -2.77 3.70 -5.40
C VAL A 90 -3.13 4.69 -4.32
N VAL A 91 -2.37 5.78 -4.25
CA VAL A 91 -2.66 6.99 -3.48
C VAL A 91 -2.60 8.20 -4.41
N ARG A 92 -2.89 9.39 -3.89
CA ARG A 92 -2.83 10.63 -4.67
C ARG A 92 -1.46 10.87 -5.32
N SER A 93 -0.37 10.49 -4.64
CA SER A 93 0.99 10.66 -5.18
C SER A 93 1.36 9.61 -6.24
N GLY A 94 0.60 8.52 -6.37
CA GLY A 94 0.79 7.47 -7.36
C GLY A 94 0.69 6.07 -6.77
N ARG A 95 1.31 5.09 -7.44
CA ARG A 95 1.21 3.67 -7.06
C ARG A 95 2.41 3.20 -6.25
N TYR A 96 2.15 2.39 -5.22
CA TYR A 96 3.19 1.76 -4.41
C TYR A 96 3.01 0.24 -4.38
N MET A 97 4.11 -0.49 -4.20
CA MET A 97 4.08 -1.95 -4.18
C MET A 97 3.69 -2.50 -2.81
N ILE A 98 3.06 -3.68 -2.79
CA ILE A 98 2.64 -4.34 -1.56
C ILE A 98 2.54 -5.86 -1.76
N TYR A 99 2.72 -6.65 -0.70
CA TYR A 99 2.63 -8.11 -0.75
C TYR A 99 1.52 -8.59 0.17
N ARG A 100 0.57 -9.38 -0.33
CA ARG A 100 -0.62 -9.82 0.42
C ARG A 100 -0.67 -11.33 0.57
N CYS A 101 -1.11 -11.79 1.74
CA CYS A 101 -1.47 -13.19 1.90
C CYS A 101 -2.84 -13.46 1.24
N GLY A 102 -2.92 -14.42 0.32
CA GLY A 102 -4.19 -14.83 -0.30
C GLY A 102 -5.22 -15.36 0.70
N ARG A 103 -4.78 -15.84 1.87
CA ARG A 103 -5.63 -16.27 3.00
C ARG A 103 -6.00 -15.13 3.95
N GLN A 104 -5.68 -13.88 3.61
CA GLN A 104 -6.02 -12.68 4.38
C GLN A 104 -5.45 -12.62 5.81
N HIS A 105 -4.33 -13.31 6.09
CA HIS A 105 -3.66 -13.18 7.40
C HIS A 105 -3.04 -11.80 7.61
N GLY A 106 -2.60 -11.15 6.53
CA GLY A 106 -1.90 -9.88 6.62
C GLY A 106 -1.22 -9.50 5.31
N ARG A 107 -0.38 -8.46 5.38
CA ARG A 107 0.38 -7.92 4.27
C ARG A 107 1.78 -7.49 4.73
N PHE A 108 2.74 -7.62 3.81
CA PHE A 108 4.08 -7.07 3.96
C PHE A 108 4.19 -5.78 3.14
N SER A 109 4.69 -4.72 3.78
CA SER A 109 4.96 -3.41 3.17
C SER A 109 6.40 -3.01 3.47
N SER A 110 7.13 -2.48 2.48
CA SER A 110 8.40 -1.81 2.77
C SER A 110 8.17 -0.49 3.52
N PHE A 111 9.20 0.03 4.17
CA PHE A 111 9.14 1.36 4.80
C PHE A 111 8.74 2.43 3.79
N SER A 112 9.28 2.38 2.56
CA SER A 112 8.90 3.31 1.49
C SER A 112 7.42 3.19 1.13
N SER A 113 6.87 1.98 1.04
CA SER A 113 5.46 1.77 0.71
C SER A 113 4.55 2.33 1.80
N PHE A 114 4.89 2.13 3.07
CA PHE A 114 4.17 2.76 4.18
C PHE A 114 4.25 4.29 4.12
N MET A 115 5.45 4.84 3.89
CA MET A 115 5.62 6.30 3.78
C MET A 115 4.83 6.90 2.61
N VAL A 116 4.77 6.21 1.46
CA VAL A 116 3.95 6.63 0.31
C VAL A 116 2.47 6.56 0.68
N GLU A 117 2.02 5.45 1.29
CA GLU A 117 0.64 5.24 1.71
C GLU A 117 0.15 6.35 2.65
N LYS A 118 1.00 6.79 3.59
CA LYS A 118 0.68 7.83 4.59
C LYS A 118 1.04 9.24 4.15
N GLY A 119 1.54 9.42 2.92
CA GLY A 119 1.78 10.73 2.32
C GLY A 119 3.04 11.47 2.80
N PHE A 120 3.95 10.80 3.50
CA PHE A 120 5.23 11.39 3.95
C PHE A 120 6.24 11.54 2.81
N VAL A 121 6.06 10.78 1.73
CA VAL A 121 6.93 10.82 0.55
C VAL A 121 6.11 10.94 -0.72
N ARG A 122 6.70 11.55 -1.74
CA ARG A 122 6.13 11.62 -3.09
C ARG A 122 7.03 10.92 -4.09
N HIS A 123 6.44 10.56 -5.22
CA HIS A 123 7.21 10.08 -6.35
C HIS A 123 7.95 11.23 -7.03
N MET A 124 9.16 10.93 -7.50
CA MET A 124 9.91 11.83 -8.35
C MET A 124 9.24 11.96 -9.71
N THR A 125 9.24 13.17 -10.23
CA THR A 125 8.83 13.47 -11.60
C THR A 125 9.93 13.04 -12.57
N ARG A 126 9.59 12.88 -13.85
CA ARG A 126 10.60 12.55 -14.88
C ARG A 126 11.75 13.58 -14.94
N PRO A 127 11.49 14.90 -14.93
CA PRO A 127 12.57 15.88 -14.91
C PRO A 127 13.51 15.75 -13.69
N GLU A 128 12.97 15.43 -12.51
CA GLU A 128 13.79 15.20 -11.31
C GLU A 128 14.65 13.94 -11.44
N ILE A 129 14.11 12.87 -12.03
CA ILE A 129 14.86 11.64 -12.32
C ILE A 129 15.98 11.92 -13.32
N ASP A 130 15.68 12.63 -14.41
CA ASP A 130 16.66 12.98 -15.44
C ASP A 130 17.77 13.88 -14.88
N ASP A 131 17.43 14.83 -14.00
CA ASP A 131 18.40 15.69 -13.32
C ASP A 131 19.26 14.91 -12.31
N LEU A 132 18.67 13.96 -11.59
CA LEU A 132 19.42 13.08 -10.70
C LEU A 132 20.37 12.16 -11.47
N ALA A 133 19.93 11.62 -12.60
CA ALA A 133 20.71 10.72 -13.46
C ALA A 133 21.98 11.37 -14.05
N LYS A 134 22.02 12.71 -14.16
CA LYS A 134 23.23 13.44 -14.55
C LYS A 134 24.35 13.38 -13.51
N ARG A 135 23.99 13.22 -12.23
CA ARG A 135 24.92 13.28 -11.08
C ARG A 135 25.17 11.90 -10.47
N VAL A 136 24.19 11.00 -10.56
CA VAL A 136 24.21 9.69 -9.92
C VAL A 136 23.97 8.61 -10.97
N GLY A 137 24.90 7.66 -11.07
CA GLY A 137 24.80 6.55 -12.02
C GLY A 137 23.86 5.43 -11.54
N ALA A 138 23.90 5.11 -10.25
CA ALA A 138 23.08 4.05 -9.67
C ALA A 138 22.54 4.45 -8.29
N ILE A 139 21.34 4.01 -7.98
CA ILE A 139 20.67 4.16 -6.68
C ILE A 139 20.21 2.82 -6.16
N TYR A 140 20.06 2.68 -4.85
CA TYR A 140 19.33 1.55 -4.27
C TYR A 140 17.84 1.88 -4.21
N CYS A 141 17.00 0.98 -4.73
CA CYS A 141 15.56 1.16 -4.70
C CYS A 141 15.05 1.15 -3.24
N THR A 142 14.47 2.25 -2.79
CA THR A 142 13.92 2.37 -1.42
C THR A 142 12.78 1.37 -1.13
N SER A 143 12.16 0.81 -2.17
CA SER A 143 11.12 -0.21 -2.00
C SER A 143 11.68 -1.61 -1.84
N CYS A 144 12.60 -2.04 -2.71
CA CYS A 144 13.04 -3.44 -2.76
C CYS A 144 14.52 -3.68 -2.48
N GLY A 145 15.30 -2.63 -2.22
CA GLY A 145 16.74 -2.69 -1.97
C GLY A 145 17.61 -3.03 -3.19
N ALA A 146 17.03 -3.34 -4.36
CA ALA A 146 17.81 -3.66 -5.56
C ALA A 146 18.61 -2.44 -6.07
N PRO A 147 19.85 -2.62 -6.56
CA PRO A 147 20.62 -1.57 -7.22
C PRO A 147 20.05 -1.29 -8.62
N VAL A 148 19.75 -0.03 -8.92
CA VAL A 148 19.12 0.41 -10.16
C VAL A 148 19.99 1.47 -10.84
N ASP A 149 20.27 1.29 -12.13
CA ASP A 149 20.88 2.32 -12.97
C ASP A 149 19.82 3.36 -13.34
N ILE A 150 19.82 4.49 -12.64
CA ILE A 150 18.80 5.54 -12.78
C ILE A 150 18.85 6.24 -14.15
N ARG A 151 19.94 6.07 -14.91
CA ARG A 151 20.08 6.66 -16.24
C ARG A 151 19.26 5.93 -17.30
N LYS A 152 18.81 4.70 -17.01
CA LYS A 152 18.10 3.82 -17.95
C LYS A 152 16.60 3.75 -17.67
N ASP A 153 16.23 3.84 -16.40
CA ASP A 153 14.87 3.58 -15.95
C ASP A 153 14.31 4.76 -15.14
N HIS A 154 13.01 5.03 -15.28
CA HIS A 154 12.27 6.03 -14.49
C HIS A 154 11.45 5.40 -13.34
N ALA A 155 11.60 4.10 -13.15
CA ALA A 155 11.04 3.30 -12.06
C ALA A 155 11.94 2.09 -11.86
N CYS A 156 11.88 1.44 -10.70
CA CYS A 156 12.71 0.27 -10.46
C CYS A 156 12.37 -0.88 -11.43
N PRO A 157 13.31 -1.40 -12.24
CA PRO A 157 13.01 -2.47 -13.21
C PRO A 157 12.66 -3.81 -12.53
N TYR A 158 13.16 -4.03 -11.31
CA TYR A 158 12.93 -5.25 -10.54
C TYR A 158 11.55 -5.25 -9.87
N CYS A 159 11.29 -4.25 -9.02
CA CYS A 159 10.06 -4.24 -8.26
C CYS A 159 8.91 -3.48 -8.95
N ARG A 160 9.21 -2.68 -9.99
CA ARG A 160 8.28 -1.77 -10.68
C ARG A 160 7.70 -0.67 -9.79
N ALA A 161 8.30 -0.40 -8.63
CA ALA A 161 7.94 0.77 -7.83
C ALA A 161 8.49 2.05 -8.48
N ALA A 162 7.73 3.14 -8.41
CA ALA A 162 8.23 4.46 -8.76
C ALA A 162 9.34 4.87 -7.78
N PHE A 163 10.28 5.68 -8.24
CA PHE A 163 11.28 6.25 -7.33
C PHE A 163 10.63 7.35 -6.49
N SER A 164 10.88 7.32 -5.18
CA SER A 164 10.30 8.26 -4.23
C SER A 164 11.40 8.97 -3.45
N LEU A 165 11.15 10.23 -3.11
CA LEU A 165 12.01 11.02 -2.22
C LEU A 165 11.21 11.52 -1.02
N ILE A 166 11.91 11.75 0.09
CA ILE A 166 11.35 12.48 1.22
C ILE A 166 11.32 13.95 0.84
N ASP A 167 10.12 14.48 0.70
CA ASP A 167 9.86 15.88 0.40
C ASP A 167 9.54 16.58 1.73
N PRO A 168 10.37 17.55 2.18
CA PRO A 168 10.13 18.27 3.43
C PRO A 168 8.72 18.84 3.53
N ASP A 169 8.17 19.38 2.44
CA ASP A 169 6.83 19.95 2.44
C ASP A 169 5.76 18.85 2.56
N ALA A 170 6.01 17.67 1.98
CA ALA A 170 5.12 16.53 2.14
C ALA A 170 5.11 16.03 3.58
N VAL A 171 6.28 15.98 4.24
CA VAL A 171 6.39 15.63 5.66
C VAL A 171 5.64 16.63 6.52
N VAL A 172 5.86 17.94 6.32
CA VAL A 172 5.17 18.99 7.07
C VAL A 172 3.64 18.87 6.91
N ARG A 173 3.14 18.80 5.67
CA ARG A 173 1.70 18.63 5.41
C ARG A 173 1.12 17.36 6.03
N ALA A 174 1.85 16.25 5.97
CA ALA A 174 1.43 15.00 6.59
C ALA A 174 1.38 15.12 8.11
N MET A 175 2.41 15.72 8.73
CA MET A 175 2.46 15.95 10.18
C MET A 175 1.33 16.87 10.65
N GLU A 176 1.05 17.97 9.94
CA GLU A 176 -0.07 18.87 10.22
C GLU A 176 -1.41 18.14 10.09
N GLY A 177 -1.59 17.35 9.03
CA GLY A 177 -2.80 16.55 8.82
C GLY A 177 -3.06 15.55 9.94
N TYR A 178 -2.01 14.83 10.38
CA TYR A 178 -2.12 13.89 11.49
C TYR A 178 -2.28 14.58 12.85
N ALA A 179 -1.67 15.75 13.05
CA ALA A 179 -1.88 16.56 14.26
C ALA A 179 -3.34 17.02 14.39
N LYS A 180 -3.92 17.53 13.29
CA LYS A 180 -5.34 17.93 13.24
C LYS A 180 -6.27 16.75 13.54
N ALA A 181 -6.05 15.61 12.88
CA ALA A 181 -6.83 14.39 13.11
C ALA A 181 -6.67 13.81 14.53
N SER A 182 -5.57 14.13 15.22
CA SER A 182 -5.39 13.80 16.63
C SER A 182 -6.19 14.72 17.54
N SER A 183 -6.17 16.04 17.28
CA SER A 183 -6.90 17.04 18.07
C SER A 183 -8.41 16.86 18.00
N GLU A 184 -8.96 16.63 16.81
CA GLU A 184 -10.41 16.43 16.60
C GLU A 184 -10.95 15.21 17.36
N ARG A 185 -10.13 14.19 17.60
CA ARG A 185 -10.53 13.02 18.40
C ARG A 185 -10.54 13.30 19.89
N THR A 186 -9.60 14.09 20.40
CA THR A 186 -9.60 14.51 21.81
C THR A 186 -10.85 15.34 22.13
N THR A 187 -11.32 16.15 21.18
CA THR A 187 -12.55 16.95 21.34
C THR A 187 -13.85 16.17 21.19
N HIS A 188 -13.85 15.05 20.45
CA HIS A 188 -15.03 14.21 20.21
C HIS A 188 -15.08 12.93 21.07
N ALA A 189 -14.27 12.83 22.12
CA ALA A 189 -14.27 11.70 23.05
C ALA A 189 -15.51 11.68 23.97
N THR A 190 -16.68 11.38 23.39
CA THR A 190 -17.84 10.79 24.10
C THR A 190 -18.05 9.39 23.53
N PRO A 191 -18.44 8.37 24.31
CA PRO A 191 -18.53 7.01 23.79
C PRO A 191 -19.85 6.86 23.04
N SER A 192 -19.88 7.30 21.78
CA SER A 192 -20.86 6.79 20.83
C SER A 192 -20.22 5.59 20.13
N VAL A 193 -20.95 4.47 20.13
CA VAL A 193 -20.71 3.42 19.15
C VAL A 193 -20.64 4.11 17.80
N ASP A 194 -19.50 4.04 17.11
CA ASP A 194 -19.29 4.72 15.84
C ASP A 194 -20.13 4.05 14.76
N ILE A 195 -21.40 4.45 14.72
CA ILE A 195 -22.40 4.03 13.75
C ILE A 195 -21.89 4.32 12.34
N GLY A 196 -21.03 5.34 12.16
CA GLY A 196 -20.43 5.67 10.87
C GLY A 196 -19.55 4.54 10.35
N ASP A 197 -18.62 4.04 11.17
CA ASP A 197 -17.75 2.92 10.81
C ASP A 197 -18.54 1.62 10.56
N ALA A 198 -19.57 1.35 11.36
CA ALA A 198 -20.46 0.21 11.16
C ALA A 198 -21.27 0.34 9.85
N LEU A 199 -21.74 1.54 9.50
CA LEU A 199 -22.49 1.80 8.28
C LEU A 199 -21.60 1.70 7.04
N VAL A 200 -20.37 2.20 7.12
CA VAL A 200 -19.37 2.09 6.03
C VAL A 200 -18.96 0.63 5.81
N ALA A 201 -18.81 -0.16 6.87
CA ALA A 201 -18.54 -1.59 6.77
C ALA A 201 -19.72 -2.33 6.11
N LEU A 202 -20.96 -2.06 6.54
CA LEU A 202 -22.17 -2.65 5.97
C LEU A 202 -22.34 -2.29 4.48
N GLU A 203 -22.08 -1.04 4.10
CA GLU A 203 -22.20 -0.60 2.70
C GLU A 203 -21.13 -1.21 1.79
N ARG A 204 -19.91 -1.39 2.32
CA ARG A 204 -18.84 -2.11 1.61
C ARG A 204 -19.16 -3.58 1.41
N ASP A 205 -19.72 -4.24 2.42
CA ASP A 205 -20.13 -5.64 2.32
C ASP A 205 -21.31 -5.81 1.36
N ARG A 206 -22.27 -4.88 1.36
CA ARG A 206 -23.38 -4.83 0.39
C ARG A 206 -22.87 -4.66 -1.04
N SER A 207 -22.00 -3.70 -1.28
CA SER A 207 -21.34 -3.47 -2.57
C SER A 207 -20.54 -4.70 -3.05
N ARG A 208 -19.90 -5.41 -2.12
CA ARG A 208 -19.13 -6.63 -2.44
C ARG A 208 -20.05 -7.79 -2.81
N ALA A 209 -21.14 -7.98 -2.07
CA ALA A 209 -22.15 -8.98 -2.35
C ALA A 209 -22.87 -8.72 -3.70
N GLU A 210 -23.15 -7.47 -4.04
CA GLU A 210 -23.70 -7.08 -5.35
C GLU A 210 -22.73 -7.41 -6.49
N ARG A 211 -21.44 -7.07 -6.35
CA ARG A 211 -20.42 -7.44 -7.34
C ARG A 211 -20.27 -8.95 -7.49
N GLU A 212 -20.33 -9.70 -6.40
CA GLU A 212 -20.31 -11.16 -6.46
C GLU A 212 -21.57 -11.74 -7.12
N ARG A 213 -22.76 -11.17 -6.87
CA ARG A 213 -24.01 -11.54 -7.55
C ARG A 213 -23.95 -11.24 -9.05
N GLN A 214 -23.47 -10.06 -9.44
CA GLN A 214 -23.29 -9.69 -10.85
C GLN A 214 -22.28 -10.61 -11.54
N LYS A 215 -21.16 -10.92 -10.87
CA LYS A 215 -20.17 -11.86 -11.39
C LYS A 215 -20.76 -13.27 -11.55
N ARG A 216 -21.55 -13.73 -10.58
CA ARG A 216 -22.24 -15.03 -10.64
C ARG A 216 -23.30 -15.08 -11.76
N ALA A 217 -24.06 -14.00 -11.95
CA ALA A 217 -25.04 -13.87 -13.02
C ALA A 217 -24.39 -13.89 -14.41
N PHE A 218 -23.23 -13.22 -14.55
CA PHE A 218 -22.44 -13.22 -15.78
C PHE A 218 -21.79 -14.59 -16.09
N THR A 219 -21.44 -15.37 -15.05
CA THR A 219 -20.91 -16.73 -15.22
C THR A 219 -21.99 -17.80 -15.34
N SER A 220 -23.23 -17.55 -14.90
CA SER A 220 -24.33 -18.52 -15.08
C SER A 220 -24.98 -18.42 -16.47
N SER A 221 -24.75 -17.33 -17.20
CA SER A 221 -25.23 -17.15 -18.57
C SER A 221 -24.30 -17.74 -19.63
N SER A 222 -23.16 -18.33 -19.26
CA SER A 222 -22.15 -18.84 -20.21
C SER A 222 -22.25 -20.33 -20.55
N ASP A 223 -23.24 -21.07 -20.01
CA ASP A 223 -23.36 -22.53 -20.23
C ASP A 223 -24.47 -22.93 -21.23
N ALA A 224 -24.99 -22.01 -22.04
CA ALA A 224 -25.90 -22.36 -23.13
C ALA A 224 -25.63 -21.57 -24.40
N ALA A 225 -25.01 -22.27 -25.36
CA ALA A 225 -25.10 -22.06 -26.81
C ALA A 225 -24.60 -20.73 -27.41
N ASP A 226 -23.46 -20.88 -28.09
CA ASP A 226 -23.20 -20.42 -29.45
C ASP A 226 -22.58 -19.03 -29.71
N SER A 227 -21.64 -19.10 -30.65
CA SER A 227 -20.75 -18.16 -31.33
C SER A 227 -20.99 -16.64 -31.29
N SER A 228 -19.86 -15.95 -31.06
CA SER A 228 -19.49 -14.62 -31.61
C SER A 228 -20.30 -13.39 -31.16
N PHE A 229 -19.77 -12.66 -30.18
CA PHE A 229 -19.43 -11.22 -30.32
C PHE A 229 -18.65 -10.73 -29.08
N THR A 230 -17.33 -10.95 -29.01
CA THR A 230 -16.48 -10.15 -28.10
C THR A 230 -16.23 -8.79 -28.74
N GLY A 231 -17.22 -7.90 -28.64
CA GLY A 231 -17.11 -6.51 -29.08
C GLY A 231 -16.35 -5.67 -28.07
N ASP A 232 -15.26 -5.05 -28.51
CA ASP A 232 -14.53 -4.04 -27.78
C ASP A 232 -15.46 -2.85 -27.43
N LEU A 233 -15.73 -2.65 -26.15
CA LEU A 233 -16.57 -1.56 -25.64
C LEU A 233 -15.99 -0.18 -25.95
N VAL A 234 -14.68 -0.09 -26.22
CA VAL A 234 -14.04 1.15 -26.67
C VAL A 234 -14.45 1.46 -28.11
N ALA A 235 -14.49 0.46 -28.99
CA ALA A 235 -14.95 0.63 -30.37
C ALA A 235 -16.45 1.01 -30.42
N ALA A 236 -17.27 0.40 -29.57
CA ALA A 236 -18.69 0.75 -29.46
C ALA A 236 -18.91 2.18 -28.91
N GLY A 237 -18.12 2.61 -27.94
CA GLY A 237 -18.17 3.97 -27.38
C GLY A 237 -17.72 5.04 -28.36
N VAL A 238 -16.66 4.78 -29.14
CA VAL A 238 -16.14 5.74 -30.13
C VAL A 238 -17.12 5.94 -31.29
N ALA A 239 -17.80 4.88 -31.74
CA ALA A 239 -18.82 4.98 -32.79
C ALA A 239 -20.02 5.82 -32.36
N LEU A 240 -20.44 5.71 -31.09
CA LEU A 240 -21.59 6.43 -30.54
C LEU A 240 -21.31 7.93 -30.37
N VAL A 241 -20.06 8.28 -30.01
CA VAL A 241 -19.60 9.68 -29.94
C VAL A 241 -19.46 10.29 -31.34
N TRP A 242 -18.97 9.53 -32.33
CA TRP A 242 -18.81 10.03 -33.70
C TRP A 242 -20.15 10.32 -34.41
N ALA A 243 -21.20 9.56 -34.09
CA ALA A 243 -22.55 9.79 -34.61
C ALA A 243 -23.18 11.10 -34.08
N LEU A 244 -22.83 11.51 -32.85
CA LEU A 244 -23.32 12.75 -32.22
C LEU A 244 -22.62 14.02 -32.69
N VAL A 245 -21.53 13.89 -33.46
CA VAL A 245 -20.72 15.03 -33.95
C VAL A 245 -20.99 15.33 -35.43
N LYS A 246 -21.85 14.56 -36.09
CA LYS A 246 -22.16 14.71 -37.52
C LYS A 246 -23.56 15.24 -37.84
N ASP A 247 -24.33 15.64 -36.83
CA ASP A 247 -25.53 16.47 -37.01
C ASP A 247 -25.28 17.89 -36.46
#